data_AF-A0A7Z7VKT1-F1
#
_entry.id   AF-A0A7Z7VKT1-F1
#
_cell.length_a   1.000
_cell.length_b   1.000
_cell.length_c   1.000
_cell.angle_alpha   90.00
_cell.angle_beta   90.00
_cell.angle_gamma   90.00
#
_symmetry.space_group_name_H-M   'P 1'
#
loop_
_entity.id
_entity.type
_entity.pdbx_description
1 polymer ?
#
loop_
_entity_poly.entity_id
_entity_poly.type
_entity_poly.pdbx_seq_one_letter_code
_entity_poly.pdbx_strand_id
1 'polypeptide(L)'
;WYAGMYHLLSRDCAAPNGQFPIVPFWGFRKDASGEPYGLIARAIPAQDEVNFRRIKLTWLLQAKRVLMDEDATNMSQQQILEEVERPDGLIKLNPQRKNQKSISEVFQVQQDFNIAAQQFNVMQDSMKLIQDTMGVYGAFLGQESNATSGIAIANLVEQGATTLAEINDNYNFGSQLLGELLLGYILEDMREQHNKVIVINRNDKRKRKTVVMNHVDEQGLLTNDLTRLRAHIALAPIQQTAAYKSQLAERMMMITAQLPPEVQITVIDLVLELTDVPNKQEFMERVRAALNIEKEPEDMTEEEQAELAAQKQQEQQLQQKQLELQMREMEAKVLKLESEAKNIMAKAQREEGLTDSQRYDNAKTQAETKRILQEIENLNLEMSQMQSQMLQTVEAMIEQM
;
A
#
# COMPACT_ATOMS: atom_id res chain seq x y z
N TRP A 1 -44.39 -3.09 14.07
CA TRP A 1 -44.94 -3.19 12.71
C TRP A 1 -46.20 -2.36 12.65
N TYR A 2 -46.25 -1.43 11.69
CA TYR A 2 -47.38 -0.54 11.46
C TYR A 2 -47.78 -0.64 9.99
N ALA A 3 -49.07 -0.57 9.70
CA ALA A 3 -49.59 -0.35 8.36
C ALA A 3 -50.36 0.98 8.38
N GLY A 4 -49.72 2.03 7.88
CA GLY A 4 -50.21 3.40 8.03
C GLY A 4 -50.38 3.76 9.50
N MET A 5 -51.60 4.11 9.90
CA MET A 5 -51.96 4.50 11.27
C MET A 5 -52.28 3.31 12.21
N TYR A 6 -52.38 2.08 11.68
CA TYR A 6 -52.72 0.91 12.49
C TYR A 6 -51.47 0.20 12.99
N HIS A 7 -51.40 -0.04 14.31
CA HIS A 7 -50.39 -0.88 14.93
C HIS A 7 -50.74 -2.36 14.71
N LEU A 8 -49.86 -3.10 14.04
CA LEU A 8 -50.06 -4.51 13.74
C LEU A 8 -49.48 -5.41 14.83
N LEU A 9 -48.20 -5.21 15.16
CA LEU A 9 -47.45 -6.10 16.04
C LEU A 9 -46.20 -5.40 16.56
N SER A 10 -45.90 -5.55 17.85
CA SER A 10 -44.58 -5.24 18.41
C SER A 10 -43.81 -6.55 18.58
N ARG A 11 -42.60 -6.61 18.05
CA ARG A 11 -41.69 -7.75 18.20
C ARG A 11 -40.30 -7.19 18.44
N ASP A 12 -39.55 -7.83 19.33
CA ASP A 12 -38.14 -7.53 19.50
C ASP A 12 -37.36 -7.78 18.21
N CYS A 13 -36.31 -7.00 18.03
CA CYS A 13 -35.47 -7.13 16.86
C CYS A 13 -34.75 -8.48 16.90
N ALA A 14 -34.82 -9.22 15.79
CA ALA A 14 -34.14 -10.52 15.66
C ALA A 14 -32.70 -10.37 15.13
N ALA A 15 -32.18 -9.14 15.06
CA ALA A 15 -30.82 -8.90 14.64
C ALA A 15 -29.86 -9.02 15.84
N PRO A 16 -28.66 -9.59 15.61
CA PRO A 16 -27.67 -9.80 16.65
C PRO A 16 -27.26 -8.47 17.30
N ASN A 17 -26.95 -8.52 18.60
CA ASN A 17 -26.44 -7.38 19.37
C ASN A 17 -27.31 -6.11 19.35
N GLY A 18 -28.61 -6.23 19.05
CA GLY A 18 -29.53 -5.08 18.99
C GLY A 18 -29.26 -4.15 17.80
N GLN A 19 -28.53 -4.62 16.79
CA GLN A 19 -28.32 -3.89 15.54
C GLN A 19 -29.61 -3.83 14.70
N PHE A 20 -29.63 -3.00 13.65
CA PHE A 20 -30.72 -3.06 12.67
C PHE A 20 -30.45 -4.16 11.65
N PRO A 21 -31.47 -4.95 11.25
CA PRO A 21 -31.31 -6.05 10.29
C PRO A 21 -31.11 -5.57 8.85
N ILE A 22 -31.23 -4.27 8.60
CA ILE A 22 -31.13 -3.65 7.28
C ILE A 22 -30.05 -2.59 7.37
N VAL A 23 -29.04 -2.72 6.51
CA VAL A 23 -27.96 -1.75 6.38
C VAL A 23 -28.21 -0.91 5.14
N PRO A 24 -28.56 0.38 5.29
CA PRO A 24 -28.76 1.24 4.14
C PRO A 24 -27.43 1.78 3.60
N PHE A 25 -27.32 1.82 2.28
CA PHE A 25 -26.21 2.49 1.60
C PHE A 25 -26.66 3.87 1.15
N TRP A 26 -25.89 4.90 1.50
CA TRP A 26 -26.19 6.29 1.18
C TRP A 26 -25.05 6.90 0.37
N GLY A 27 -25.40 7.74 -0.60
CA GLY A 27 -24.42 8.58 -1.31
C GLY A 27 -24.15 9.84 -0.50
N PHE A 28 -25.03 10.84 -0.62
CA PHE A 28 -25.00 12.05 0.19
C PHE A 28 -26.29 12.18 1.00
N ARG A 29 -26.26 12.99 2.07
CA ARG A 29 -27.45 13.34 2.86
C ARG A 29 -27.49 14.85 3.04
N LYS A 30 -28.69 15.44 2.99
CA LYS A 30 -28.88 16.86 3.28
C LYS A 30 -28.72 17.09 4.79
N ASP A 31 -27.93 18.07 5.21
CA ASP A 31 -27.71 18.34 6.63
C ASP A 31 -28.99 18.75 7.37
N ALA A 32 -29.88 19.50 6.72
CA ALA A 32 -31.08 20.05 7.34
C ALA A 32 -32.21 19.01 7.49
N SER A 33 -32.42 18.13 6.50
CA SER A 33 -33.55 17.17 6.49
C SER A 33 -33.11 15.72 6.66
N GLY A 34 -31.82 15.43 6.54
CA GLY A 34 -31.29 14.07 6.54
C GLY A 34 -31.64 13.25 5.30
N GLU A 35 -32.34 13.83 4.33
CA GLU A 35 -32.78 13.15 3.10
C GLU A 35 -31.58 12.72 2.24
N PRO A 36 -31.56 11.47 1.76
CA PRO A 36 -30.53 11.00 0.87
C PRO A 36 -30.68 11.60 -0.53
N TYR A 37 -29.56 11.94 -1.17
CA TYR A 37 -29.53 12.35 -2.57
C TYR A 37 -28.31 11.78 -3.29
N GLY A 38 -28.44 11.59 -4.60
CA GLY A 38 -27.36 11.11 -5.45
C GLY A 38 -26.57 12.25 -6.09
N LEU A 39 -25.42 11.92 -6.69
CA LEU A 39 -24.57 12.86 -7.44
C LEU A 39 -25.36 13.67 -8.48
N ILE A 40 -26.30 13.03 -9.16
CA ILE A 40 -27.11 13.61 -10.24
C ILE A 40 -28.06 14.71 -9.73
N ALA A 41 -28.44 14.70 -8.45
CA ALA A 41 -29.43 15.64 -7.93
C ALA A 41 -29.01 17.11 -8.12
N ARG A 42 -27.71 17.39 -8.10
CA ARG A 42 -27.15 18.73 -8.33
C ARG A 42 -27.15 19.13 -9.81
N ALA A 43 -27.19 18.16 -10.73
CA ALA A 43 -27.21 18.39 -12.17
C ALA A 43 -28.64 18.58 -12.75
N ILE A 44 -29.69 18.19 -12.01
CA ILE A 44 -31.09 18.31 -12.47
C ILE A 44 -31.45 19.74 -12.90
N PRO A 45 -31.18 20.80 -12.10
CA PRO A 45 -31.55 22.15 -12.50
C PRO A 45 -30.86 22.62 -13.79
N ALA A 46 -29.60 22.26 -13.97
CA ALA A 46 -28.84 22.59 -15.18
C ALA A 46 -29.36 21.82 -16.40
N GLN A 47 -29.76 20.55 -16.21
CA GLN A 47 -30.38 19.75 -17.27
C GLN A 47 -31.74 20.32 -17.69
N ASP A 48 -32.56 20.77 -16.73
CA ASP A 48 -33.84 21.41 -17.01
C ASP A 48 -33.65 22.72 -17.80
N GLU A 49 -32.62 23.50 -17.46
CA GLU A 49 -32.25 24.70 -18.21
C GLU A 49 -31.83 24.36 -19.65
N VAL A 50 -30.99 23.34 -19.85
CA VAL A 50 -30.59 22.87 -21.19
C VAL A 50 -31.83 22.43 -21.99
N ASN A 51 -32.72 21.65 -21.38
CA ASN A 51 -33.95 21.18 -22.02
C ASN A 51 -34.84 22.36 -22.43
N PHE A 52 -35.06 23.31 -21.52
CA PHE A 52 -35.83 24.52 -21.78
C PHE A 52 -35.24 25.37 -22.91
N ARG A 53 -33.93 25.61 -22.86
CA ARG A 53 -33.22 26.39 -23.89
C ARG A 53 -33.26 25.69 -25.24
N ARG A 54 -33.14 24.36 -25.28
CA ARG A 54 -33.23 23.60 -26.54
C ARG A 54 -34.60 23.78 -27.18
N ILE A 55 -35.69 23.67 -26.41
CA ILE A 55 -37.05 23.92 -26.89
C ILE A 55 -37.18 25.36 -27.41
N LYS A 56 -36.69 26.34 -26.63
CA LYS A 56 -36.76 27.76 -27.00
C LYS A 56 -35.93 28.09 -28.24
N LEU A 57 -34.76 27.48 -28.42
CA LEU A 57 -33.92 27.60 -29.61
C LEU A 57 -34.63 27.02 -30.84
N THR A 58 -35.21 25.83 -30.72
CA THR A 58 -36.02 25.24 -31.79
C THR A 58 -37.18 26.16 -32.18
N TRP A 59 -37.85 26.75 -31.19
CA TRP A 59 -38.91 27.73 -31.44
C TRP A 59 -38.38 29.01 -32.10
N LEU A 60 -37.28 29.61 -31.63
CA LEU A 60 -36.68 30.82 -32.21
C LEU A 60 -36.22 30.64 -33.66
N LEU A 61 -35.74 29.44 -34.01
CA LEU A 61 -35.37 29.11 -35.40
C LEU A 61 -36.59 29.03 -36.33
N GLN A 62 -37.75 28.68 -35.80
CA GLN A 62 -39.01 28.60 -36.55
C GLN A 62 -39.78 29.92 -36.56
N ALA A 63 -39.71 30.66 -35.45
CA ALA A 63 -40.44 31.91 -35.26
C ALA A 63 -39.97 32.97 -36.26
N LYS A 64 -40.93 33.59 -36.93
CA LYS A 64 -40.72 34.69 -37.87
C LYS A 64 -41.54 35.87 -37.38
N ARG A 65 -40.95 37.05 -37.34
CA ARG A 65 -41.69 38.29 -37.08
C ARG A 65 -41.93 39.01 -38.40
N VAL A 66 -43.20 39.27 -38.70
CA VAL A 66 -43.60 40.05 -39.87
C VAL A 66 -43.84 41.48 -39.44
N LEU A 67 -43.07 42.41 -39.98
CA LEU A 67 -43.29 43.84 -39.88
C LEU A 67 -43.84 44.32 -41.22
N MET A 68 -45.04 44.89 -41.21
CA MET A 68 -45.67 45.40 -42.42
C MET A 68 -46.49 46.65 -42.14
N ASP A 69 -46.54 47.57 -43.09
CA ASP A 69 -47.47 48.69 -43.09
C ASP A 69 -48.91 48.20 -43.36
N GLU A 70 -49.92 48.94 -42.88
CA GLU A 70 -51.33 48.56 -43.06
C GLU A 70 -51.75 48.45 -44.54
N ASP A 71 -51.12 49.19 -45.46
CA ASP A 71 -51.41 49.18 -46.90
C ASP A 71 -50.45 48.30 -47.73
N ALA A 72 -49.57 47.52 -47.08
CA ALA A 72 -48.47 46.78 -47.73
C ALA A 72 -48.96 45.69 -48.70
N THR A 73 -50.04 44.98 -48.37
CA THR A 73 -50.56 43.82 -49.13
C THR A 73 -52.09 43.83 -49.18
N ASN A 74 -52.66 43.27 -50.26
CA ASN A 74 -54.11 43.11 -50.40
C ASN A 74 -54.64 41.79 -49.81
N MET A 75 -53.77 41.02 -49.16
CA MET A 75 -54.08 39.73 -48.54
C MET A 75 -54.54 39.92 -47.08
N SER A 76 -55.30 38.96 -46.55
CA SER A 76 -55.64 38.97 -45.12
C SER A 76 -54.43 38.63 -44.25
N GLN A 77 -54.41 39.10 -43.00
CA GLN A 77 -53.30 38.85 -42.06
C GLN A 77 -53.01 37.36 -41.86
N GLN A 78 -54.05 36.52 -41.81
CA GLN A 78 -53.90 35.06 -41.67
C GLN A 78 -53.20 34.43 -42.88
N GLN A 79 -53.59 34.82 -44.10
CA GLN A 79 -52.96 34.33 -45.32
C GLN A 79 -51.48 34.75 -45.42
N ILE A 80 -51.15 35.94 -44.92
CA ILE A 80 -49.75 36.41 -44.89
C ILE A 80 -48.93 35.55 -43.93
N LEU A 81 -49.44 35.23 -42.74
CA LEU A 81 -48.73 34.39 -41.77
C LEU A 81 -48.53 32.97 -42.32
N GLU A 82 -49.54 32.36 -42.92
CA GLU A 82 -49.42 31.05 -43.57
C GLU A 82 -48.37 31.07 -44.69
N GLU A 83 -48.38 32.09 -45.54
CA GLU A 83 -47.47 32.17 -46.67
C GLU A 83 -46.03 32.48 -46.25
N VAL A 84 -45.83 33.23 -45.15
CA VAL A 84 -44.51 33.48 -44.54
C VAL A 84 -43.93 32.19 -43.93
N GLU A 85 -44.76 31.28 -43.44
CA GLU A 85 -44.30 29.99 -42.90
C GLU A 85 -43.83 29.04 -44.00
N ARG A 86 -44.40 29.12 -45.20
CA ARG A 86 -44.05 28.23 -46.32
C ARG A 86 -42.65 28.52 -46.90
N PRO A 87 -41.84 27.48 -47.19
CA PRO A 87 -40.54 27.65 -47.84
C PRO A 87 -40.61 28.30 -49.23
N ASP A 88 -41.72 28.09 -49.95
CA ASP A 88 -42.00 28.57 -51.31
C ASP A 88 -43.09 29.66 -51.33
N GLY A 89 -43.28 30.40 -50.24
CA GLY A 89 -44.34 31.39 -50.11
C GLY A 89 -44.23 32.58 -51.07
N LEU A 90 -45.35 32.97 -51.69
CA LEU A 90 -45.45 34.14 -52.57
C LEU A 90 -46.33 35.24 -51.96
N ILE A 91 -45.71 36.35 -51.57
CA ILE A 91 -46.43 37.49 -50.98
C ILE A 91 -46.62 38.57 -52.03
N LYS A 92 -47.86 38.79 -52.44
CA LYS A 92 -48.21 39.82 -53.42
C LYS A 92 -48.38 41.17 -52.74
N LEU A 93 -47.52 42.11 -53.12
CA LEU A 93 -47.59 43.47 -52.62
C LEU A 93 -48.69 44.29 -53.31
N ASN A 94 -49.27 45.26 -52.61
CA ASN A 94 -50.31 46.13 -53.15
C ASN A 94 -49.73 47.10 -54.21
N PRO A 95 -50.32 47.23 -55.41
CA PRO A 95 -49.86 48.22 -56.41
C PRO A 95 -50.26 49.67 -56.08
N GLN A 96 -51.30 49.89 -55.28
CA GLN A 96 -51.92 51.22 -55.04
C GLN A 96 -51.50 51.87 -53.71
N ARG A 97 -50.30 51.58 -53.20
CA ARG A 97 -49.82 52.05 -51.89
C ARG A 97 -49.58 53.55 -51.87
N LYS A 98 -49.83 54.19 -50.72
CA LYS A 98 -49.58 55.63 -50.56
C LYS A 98 -48.09 55.94 -50.37
N ASN A 99 -47.35 55.04 -49.70
CA ASN A 99 -45.90 55.15 -49.52
C ASN A 99 -45.17 54.23 -50.50
N GLN A 100 -44.58 54.81 -51.57
CA GLN A 100 -43.76 54.08 -52.55
C GLN A 100 -42.30 53.92 -52.11
N LYS A 101 -42.06 53.66 -50.82
CA LYS A 101 -40.70 53.44 -50.31
C LYS A 101 -40.16 52.07 -50.75
N SER A 102 -38.86 51.83 -50.51
CA SER A 102 -38.20 50.56 -50.83
C SER A 102 -38.95 49.36 -50.24
N ILE A 103 -39.00 48.26 -50.99
CA ILE A 103 -39.69 47.01 -50.61
C ILE A 103 -39.28 46.53 -49.20
N SER A 104 -38.02 46.73 -48.82
CA SER A 104 -37.44 46.35 -47.53
C SER A 104 -37.99 47.12 -46.32
N GLU A 105 -38.55 48.32 -46.52
CA GLU A 105 -39.13 49.13 -45.44
C GLU A 105 -40.63 48.85 -45.24
N VAL A 106 -41.31 48.36 -46.29
CA VAL A 106 -42.77 48.19 -46.31
C VAL A 106 -43.20 46.80 -45.83
N PHE A 107 -42.37 45.78 -46.08
CA PHE A 107 -42.60 44.42 -45.63
C PHE A 107 -41.27 43.74 -45.28
N GLN A 108 -41.08 43.44 -44.01
CA GLN A 108 -39.87 42.80 -43.51
C GLN A 108 -40.20 41.58 -42.67
N VAL A 109 -39.69 40.42 -43.08
CA VAL A 109 -39.69 39.21 -42.25
C VAL A 109 -38.35 39.18 -41.53
N GLN A 110 -38.39 39.36 -40.22
CA GLN A 110 -37.21 39.29 -39.36
C GLN A 110 -37.20 37.96 -38.61
N GLN A 111 -36.01 37.37 -38.49
CA GLN A 111 -35.72 36.27 -37.58
C GLN A 111 -34.58 36.72 -36.67
N ASP A 112 -34.79 36.63 -35.36
CA ASP A 112 -33.84 37.13 -34.37
C ASP A 112 -32.72 36.12 -34.10
N PHE A 113 -31.83 35.92 -35.08
CA PHE A 113 -30.69 34.99 -34.97
C PHE A 113 -29.67 35.37 -33.87
N ASN A 114 -29.55 36.67 -33.55
CA ASN A 114 -28.63 37.14 -32.51
C ASN A 114 -29.00 36.61 -31.11
N ILE A 115 -30.29 36.50 -30.80
CA ILE A 115 -30.77 35.94 -29.52
C ILE A 115 -30.49 34.44 -29.50
N ALA A 116 -30.69 33.73 -30.62
CA ALA A 116 -30.40 32.31 -30.72
C ALA A 116 -28.91 32.00 -30.45
N ALA A 117 -27.99 32.81 -30.97
CA ALA A 117 -26.56 32.65 -30.69
C ALA A 117 -26.21 32.81 -29.20
N GLN A 118 -26.78 33.82 -28.53
CA GLN A 118 -26.59 34.00 -27.08
C GLN A 118 -27.16 32.83 -26.28
N GLN A 119 -28.36 32.36 -26.63
CA GLN A 119 -29.00 31.21 -25.97
C GLN A 119 -28.18 29.91 -26.15
N PHE A 120 -27.56 29.73 -27.31
CA PHE A 120 -26.68 28.60 -27.59
C PHE A 120 -25.40 28.63 -26.74
N ASN A 121 -24.80 29.81 -26.56
CA ASN A 121 -23.62 29.96 -25.68
C ASN A 121 -23.96 29.60 -24.22
N VAL A 122 -25.07 30.12 -23.68
CA VAL A 122 -25.47 29.80 -22.30
C VAL A 122 -25.85 28.32 -22.16
N MET A 123 -26.42 27.71 -23.20
CA MET A 123 -26.66 26.25 -23.22
C MET A 123 -25.34 25.46 -23.16
N GLN A 124 -24.30 25.87 -23.88
CA GLN A 124 -22.97 25.24 -23.77
C GLN A 124 -22.38 25.41 -22.36
N ASP A 125 -22.49 26.60 -21.77
CA ASP A 125 -22.05 26.84 -20.40
C ASP A 125 -22.78 25.93 -19.40
N SER A 126 -24.09 25.74 -19.60
CA SER A 126 -24.90 24.83 -18.78
C SER A 126 -24.48 23.37 -18.94
N MET A 127 -24.14 22.94 -20.17
CA MET A 127 -23.59 21.60 -20.42
C MET A 127 -22.26 21.39 -19.69
N LYS A 128 -21.39 22.42 -19.69
CA LYS A 128 -20.14 22.39 -18.93
C LYS A 128 -20.40 22.33 -17.42
N LEU A 129 -21.35 23.12 -16.92
CA LEU A 129 -21.73 23.11 -15.51
C LEU A 129 -22.25 21.74 -15.05
N ILE A 130 -22.97 20.99 -15.91
CA ILE A 130 -23.36 19.60 -15.63
C ILE A 130 -22.12 18.72 -15.42
N GLN A 131 -21.11 18.83 -16.29
CA GLN A 131 -19.87 18.06 -16.16
C GLN A 131 -19.10 18.43 -14.89
N ASP A 132 -18.94 19.73 -14.63
CA ASP A 132 -18.24 20.24 -13.45
C ASP A 132 -18.94 19.81 -12.16
N THR A 133 -20.28 19.82 -12.13
CA THR A 133 -21.08 19.46 -10.95
C THR A 133 -21.04 17.96 -10.66
N MET A 134 -20.92 17.12 -11.69
CA MET A 134 -20.80 15.68 -11.50
C MET A 134 -19.40 15.28 -11.03
N GLY A 135 -18.37 16.12 -11.21
CA GLY A 135 -16.99 15.78 -10.81
C GLY A 135 -16.43 14.54 -11.52
N VAL A 136 -17.08 14.11 -12.61
CA VAL A 136 -16.67 13.01 -13.48
C VAL A 136 -16.05 13.63 -14.73
N TYR A 137 -14.73 13.74 -14.74
CA TYR A 137 -13.99 14.29 -15.87
C TYR A 137 -13.97 13.32 -17.05
N GLY A 138 -13.80 13.83 -18.28
CA GLY A 138 -13.85 13.04 -19.53
C GLY A 138 -12.96 11.79 -19.54
N ALA A 139 -11.87 11.79 -18.77
CA ALA A 139 -11.01 10.62 -18.57
C ALA A 139 -11.72 9.41 -17.91
N PHE A 140 -12.68 9.64 -17.00
CA PHE A 140 -13.52 8.58 -16.41
C PHE A 140 -14.63 8.11 -17.36
N LEU A 141 -15.07 8.97 -18.28
CA LEU A 141 -16.08 8.62 -19.29
C LEU A 141 -15.49 7.82 -20.46
N GLY A 142 -14.19 7.50 -20.41
CA GLY A 142 -13.49 6.83 -21.50
C GLY A 142 -13.39 7.68 -22.76
N GLN A 143 -13.63 8.99 -22.67
CA GLN A 143 -13.30 9.90 -23.75
C GLN A 143 -11.78 10.01 -23.82
N GLU A 144 -11.21 9.83 -25.01
CA GLU A 144 -9.80 10.10 -25.26
C GLU A 144 -9.49 11.54 -24.87
N SER A 145 -8.94 11.70 -23.67
CA SER A 145 -8.31 12.93 -23.27
C SER A 145 -7.05 13.10 -24.11
N ASN A 146 -6.81 14.29 -24.66
CA ASN A 146 -5.53 14.66 -25.27
C ASN A 146 -4.34 14.60 -24.28
N ALA A 147 -4.55 14.16 -23.03
CA ALA A 147 -3.53 13.84 -22.05
C ALA A 147 -2.73 12.59 -22.49
N THR A 148 -1.71 12.82 -23.31
CA THR A 148 -0.80 11.80 -23.85
C THR A 148 0.19 11.25 -22.80
N SER A 149 0.25 11.86 -21.60
CA SER A 149 1.15 11.43 -20.53
C SER A 149 0.40 10.65 -19.47
N GLY A 150 0.87 9.44 -19.14
CA GLY A 150 0.33 8.60 -18.07
C GLY A 150 0.27 9.31 -16.71
N ILE A 151 1.11 10.33 -16.49
CA ILE A 151 1.09 11.17 -15.27
C ILE A 151 -0.14 12.08 -15.26
N ALA A 152 -0.52 12.67 -16.40
CA ALA A 152 -1.71 13.51 -16.49
C ALA A 152 -3.00 12.68 -16.35
N ILE A 153 -3.01 11.46 -16.87
CA ILE A 153 -4.10 10.49 -16.65
C ILE A 153 -4.18 10.12 -15.17
N ALA A 154 -3.05 9.82 -14.52
CA ALA A 154 -3.02 9.50 -13.09
C ALA A 154 -3.54 10.66 -12.22
N ASN A 155 -3.14 11.90 -12.50
CA ASN A 155 -3.62 13.08 -11.77
C ASN A 155 -5.13 13.31 -11.96
N LEU A 156 -5.67 13.08 -13.16
CA LEU A 156 -7.12 13.18 -13.43
C LEU A 156 -7.91 12.08 -12.71
N VAL A 157 -7.35 10.86 -12.65
CA VAL A 157 -7.92 9.76 -11.88
C VAL A 157 -7.91 10.09 -10.38
N GLU A 158 -6.82 10.66 -9.87
CA GLU A 158 -6.72 11.09 -8.47
C GLU A 158 -7.72 12.20 -8.14
N GLN A 159 -7.88 13.20 -9.02
CA GLN A 159 -8.90 14.24 -8.84
C GLN A 159 -10.33 13.67 -8.85
N GLY A 160 -10.67 12.75 -9.76
CA GLY A 160 -11.99 12.11 -9.74
C GLY A 160 -12.17 11.14 -8.56
N ALA A 161 -11.08 10.55 -8.04
CA ALA A 161 -11.13 9.79 -6.80
C ALA A 161 -11.45 10.70 -5.60
N THR A 162 -10.96 11.95 -5.58
CA THR A 162 -11.30 12.90 -4.51
C THR A 162 -12.76 13.35 -4.55
N THR A 163 -13.35 13.57 -5.73
CA THR A 163 -14.77 13.96 -5.83
C THR A 163 -15.72 12.83 -5.44
N LEU A 164 -15.29 11.58 -5.67
CA LEU A 164 -16.02 10.37 -5.29
C LEU A 164 -15.62 9.83 -3.89
N ALA A 165 -14.69 10.48 -3.19
CA ALA A 165 -14.16 10.00 -1.92
C ALA A 165 -15.28 9.81 -0.89
N GLU A 166 -16.15 10.81 -0.70
CA GLU A 166 -17.26 10.72 0.26
C GLU A 166 -18.23 9.57 -0.05
N ILE A 167 -18.52 9.32 -1.33
CA ILE A 167 -19.39 8.20 -1.74
C ILE A 167 -18.71 6.86 -1.45
N ASN A 168 -17.41 6.76 -1.75
CA ASN A 168 -16.62 5.56 -1.48
C ASN A 168 -16.48 5.31 0.02
N ASP A 169 -16.30 6.36 0.83
CA ASP A 169 -16.24 6.26 2.28
C ASP A 169 -17.58 5.79 2.86
N ASN A 170 -18.71 6.34 2.37
CA ASN A 170 -20.03 5.88 2.75
C ASN A 170 -20.32 4.44 2.32
N TYR A 171 -19.81 4.03 1.16
CA TYR A 171 -19.86 2.64 0.71
C TYR A 171 -19.03 1.71 1.61
N ASN A 172 -17.81 2.11 1.98
CA ASN A 172 -16.95 1.37 2.90
C ASN A 172 -17.62 1.27 4.27
N PHE A 173 -18.17 2.36 4.78
CA PHE A 173 -18.91 2.38 6.05
C PHE A 173 -20.13 1.44 6.03
N GLY A 174 -20.95 1.50 4.98
CA GLY A 174 -22.10 0.60 4.82
C GLY A 174 -21.67 -0.87 4.69
N SER A 175 -20.58 -1.13 3.97
CA SER A 175 -20.01 -2.48 3.82
C SER A 175 -19.44 -3.01 5.13
N GLN A 176 -18.84 -2.14 5.96
CA GLN A 176 -18.36 -2.49 7.28
C GLN A 176 -19.52 -2.88 8.19
N LEU A 177 -20.58 -2.06 8.23
CA LEU A 177 -21.78 -2.33 9.02
C LEU A 177 -22.47 -3.64 8.57
N LEU A 178 -22.50 -3.91 7.26
CA LEU A 178 -22.97 -5.19 6.73
C LEU A 178 -22.10 -6.37 7.18
N GLY A 179 -20.78 -6.19 7.16
CA GLY A 179 -19.82 -7.19 7.65
C GLY A 179 -20.02 -7.49 9.13
N GLU A 180 -20.17 -6.46 9.96
CA GLU A 180 -20.45 -6.60 11.40
C GLU A 180 -21.77 -7.34 11.66
N LEU A 181 -22.83 -7.02 10.91
CA LEU A 181 -24.12 -7.71 11.02
C LEU A 181 -24.00 -9.18 10.63
N LEU A 182 -23.30 -9.47 9.52
CA LEU A 182 -23.06 -10.83 9.05
C LEU A 182 -22.24 -11.65 10.04
N LEU A 183 -21.19 -11.06 10.62
CA LEU A 183 -20.39 -11.68 11.67
C LEU A 183 -21.25 -11.96 12.91
N GLY A 184 -22.13 -11.03 13.29
CA GLY A 184 -23.08 -11.24 14.37
C GLY A 184 -23.95 -12.48 14.15
N TYR A 185 -24.51 -12.64 12.94
CA TYR A 185 -25.32 -13.81 12.61
C TYR A 185 -24.50 -15.12 12.61
N ILE A 186 -23.26 -15.09 12.12
CA ILE A 186 -22.36 -16.24 12.18
C ILE A 186 -22.06 -16.62 13.64
N LEU A 187 -21.80 -15.64 14.51
CA LEU A 187 -21.53 -15.90 15.92
C LEU A 187 -22.75 -16.47 16.65
N GLU A 188 -23.96 -16.00 16.35
CA GLU A 188 -25.20 -16.59 16.88
C GLU A 188 -25.39 -18.04 16.42
N ASP A 189 -25.21 -18.34 15.12
CA ASP A 189 -25.30 -19.72 14.60
C ASP A 189 -24.21 -20.63 15.19
N MET A 190 -22.98 -20.12 15.35
CA MET A 190 -21.88 -20.87 15.92
C MET A 190 -22.00 -21.10 17.43
N ARG A 191 -22.83 -20.32 18.14
CA ARG A 191 -23.08 -20.51 19.58
C ARG A 191 -23.74 -21.85 19.88
N GLU A 192 -24.57 -22.35 18.98
CA GLU A 192 -25.26 -23.65 19.12
C GLU A 192 -24.38 -24.84 18.70
N GLN A 193 -23.24 -24.57 18.05
CA GLN A 193 -22.36 -25.60 17.50
C GLN A 193 -21.14 -25.84 18.41
N HIS A 194 -21.05 -27.04 18.97
CA HIS A 194 -19.93 -27.49 19.81
C HIS A 194 -18.92 -28.34 19.01
N ASN A 195 -17.64 -28.30 19.40
CA ASN A 195 -16.55 -29.12 18.83
C ASN A 195 -16.39 -29.00 17.30
N LYS A 196 -16.55 -27.79 16.74
CA LYS A 196 -16.42 -27.60 15.28
C LYS A 196 -14.96 -27.45 14.86
N VAL A 197 -14.52 -28.35 13.99
CA VAL A 197 -13.16 -28.34 13.44
C VAL A 197 -13.09 -27.41 12.23
N ILE A 198 -12.27 -26.36 12.32
CA ILE A 198 -12.04 -25.39 11.23
C ILE A 198 -10.60 -25.52 10.74
N VAL A 199 -10.44 -25.66 9.43
CA VAL A 199 -9.12 -25.70 8.77
C VAL A 199 -8.80 -24.31 8.22
N ILE A 200 -7.76 -23.69 8.76
CA ILE A 200 -7.20 -22.42 8.32
C ILE A 200 -6.16 -22.71 7.20
N ASN A 201 -6.04 -21.82 6.22
CA ASN A 201 -5.10 -21.93 5.09
C ASN A 201 -5.27 -23.21 4.27
N ARG A 202 -6.50 -23.49 3.82
CA ARG A 202 -6.81 -24.72 3.06
C ARG A 202 -5.99 -24.88 1.77
N ASN A 203 -5.56 -23.77 1.17
CA ASN A 203 -4.87 -23.76 -0.12
C ASN A 203 -3.34 -23.86 0.01
N ASP A 204 -2.77 -23.49 1.15
CA ASP A 204 -1.31 -23.49 1.37
C ASP A 204 -0.92 -24.64 2.30
N LYS A 205 -0.30 -25.68 1.73
CA LYS A 205 0.00 -26.93 2.46
C LYS A 205 0.98 -26.73 3.61
N ARG A 206 1.89 -25.74 3.54
CA ARG A 206 2.89 -25.47 4.59
C ARG A 206 2.32 -24.67 5.76
N LYS A 207 1.30 -23.84 5.53
CA LYS A 207 0.66 -22.98 6.55
C LYS A 207 -0.68 -23.50 7.05
N ARG A 208 -1.09 -24.71 6.64
CA ARG A 208 -2.37 -25.33 7.01
C ARG A 208 -2.41 -25.64 8.51
N LYS A 209 -3.35 -25.03 9.23
CA LYS A 209 -3.59 -25.27 10.66
C LYS A 209 -5.03 -25.69 10.90
N THR A 210 -5.22 -26.67 11.77
CA THR A 210 -6.56 -27.14 12.17
C THR A 210 -6.83 -26.65 13.58
N VAL A 211 -7.91 -25.89 13.76
CA VAL A 211 -8.32 -25.33 15.06
C VAL A 211 -9.71 -25.85 15.39
N VAL A 212 -9.88 -26.35 16.62
CA VAL A 212 -11.20 -26.76 17.13
C VAL A 212 -11.80 -25.58 17.90
N MET A 213 -13.00 -25.17 17.49
CA MET A 213 -13.75 -24.09 18.12
C MET A 213 -14.81 -24.65 19.08
N ASN A 214 -15.10 -23.93 20.17
CA ASN A 214 -16.10 -24.31 21.19
C ASN A 214 -15.88 -25.73 21.72
N HIS A 215 -14.65 -26.06 22.13
CA HIS A 215 -14.32 -27.37 22.68
C HIS A 215 -14.89 -27.49 24.10
N VAL A 216 -15.74 -28.49 24.34
CA VAL A 216 -16.23 -28.79 25.69
C VAL A 216 -15.18 -29.65 26.40
N ASP A 217 -14.52 -29.11 27.42
CA ASP A 217 -13.56 -29.86 28.23
C ASP A 217 -14.28 -30.80 29.23
N GLU A 218 -13.57 -31.79 29.79
CA GLU A 218 -14.13 -32.81 30.69
C GLU A 218 -14.76 -32.22 31.98
N GLN A 219 -14.40 -30.97 32.32
CA GLN A 219 -14.94 -30.22 33.46
C GLN A 219 -16.19 -29.37 33.11
N GLY A 220 -16.70 -29.47 31.88
CA GLY A 220 -17.85 -28.69 31.41
C GLY A 220 -17.54 -27.22 31.11
N LEU A 221 -16.26 -26.83 31.14
CA LEU A 221 -15.79 -25.52 30.74
C LEU A 221 -15.55 -25.49 29.22
N LEU A 222 -16.07 -24.46 28.55
CA LEU A 222 -15.89 -24.25 27.12
C LEU A 222 -14.51 -23.63 26.85
N THR A 223 -13.60 -24.41 26.27
CA THR A 223 -12.29 -23.95 25.81
C THR A 223 -12.42 -23.41 24.40
N ASN A 224 -11.84 -22.23 24.12
CA ASN A 224 -11.97 -21.52 22.84
C ASN A 224 -13.43 -21.15 22.49
N ASP A 225 -14.08 -20.46 23.43
CA ASP A 225 -15.47 -19.99 23.35
C ASP A 225 -15.62 -18.77 22.43
N LEU A 226 -16.30 -18.95 21.30
CA LEU A 226 -16.60 -17.89 20.34
C LEU A 226 -17.56 -16.82 20.88
N THR A 227 -18.35 -17.12 21.90
CA THR A 227 -19.30 -16.14 22.47
C THR A 227 -18.62 -15.00 23.21
N ARG A 228 -17.35 -15.17 23.58
CA ARG A 228 -16.51 -14.15 24.23
C ARG A 228 -15.66 -13.35 23.24
N LEU A 229 -15.66 -13.73 21.97
CA LEU A 229 -14.87 -13.09 20.93
C LEU A 229 -15.39 -11.67 20.68
N ARG A 230 -14.54 -10.67 20.88
CA ARG A 230 -14.76 -9.30 20.41
C ARG A 230 -13.97 -9.11 19.14
N ALA A 231 -14.65 -9.19 18.00
CA ALA A 231 -14.06 -8.96 16.69
C ALA A 231 -14.63 -7.69 16.07
N HIS A 232 -13.76 -6.91 15.45
CA HIS A 232 -14.11 -5.76 14.63
C HIS A 232 -13.70 -6.08 13.20
N ILE A 233 -14.59 -5.80 12.25
CA ILE A 233 -14.28 -5.95 10.84
C ILE A 233 -13.75 -4.61 10.35
N ALA A 234 -12.48 -4.58 9.98
CA ALA A 234 -11.93 -3.50 9.19
C ALA A 234 -11.90 -3.97 7.74
N LEU A 235 -12.53 -3.19 6.86
CA LEU A 235 -12.33 -3.40 5.42
C LEU A 235 -10.93 -2.92 5.08
N ALA A 236 -10.10 -3.83 4.59
CA ALA A 236 -8.85 -3.42 3.98
C ALA A 236 -9.21 -2.59 2.73
N PRO A 237 -8.71 -1.33 2.60
CA PRO A 237 -8.86 -0.60 1.37
C PRO A 237 -8.29 -1.46 0.24
N ILE A 238 -8.99 -1.55 -0.89
CA ILE A 238 -8.50 -2.26 -2.07
C ILE A 238 -7.30 -1.47 -2.61
N GLN A 239 -6.13 -1.67 -2.00
CA GLN A 239 -4.83 -1.05 -2.33
C GLN A 239 -4.25 -1.59 -3.65
N GLN A 240 -5.08 -2.21 -4.48
CA GLN A 240 -4.62 -3.17 -5.48
C GLN A 240 -5.38 -2.99 -6.79
N THR A 241 -5.67 -1.76 -7.21
CA THR A 241 -5.92 -1.54 -8.64
C THR A 241 -4.66 -1.96 -9.38
N ALA A 242 -4.77 -2.84 -10.38
CA ALA A 242 -3.60 -3.32 -11.13
C ALA A 242 -2.71 -2.17 -11.64
N ALA A 243 -3.32 -1.01 -11.93
CA ALA A 243 -2.62 0.22 -12.28
C ALA A 243 -1.70 0.76 -11.15
N TYR A 244 -2.17 0.80 -9.89
CA TYR A 244 -1.35 1.24 -8.76
C TYR A 244 -0.21 0.26 -8.47
N LYS A 245 -0.47 -1.05 -8.53
CA LYS A 245 0.60 -2.06 -8.43
C LYS A 245 1.65 -1.90 -9.52
N SER A 246 1.21 -1.71 -10.76
CA SER A 246 2.09 -1.52 -11.91
C SER A 246 2.93 -0.25 -11.75
N GLN A 247 2.33 0.86 -11.32
CA GLN A 247 3.05 2.11 -11.04
C GLN A 247 4.03 1.98 -9.87
N LEU A 248 3.66 1.29 -8.80
CA LEU A 248 4.54 1.04 -7.67
C LEU A 248 5.70 0.13 -8.08
N ALA A 249 5.44 -0.92 -8.85
CA ALA A 249 6.45 -1.81 -9.41
C ALA A 249 7.40 -1.04 -10.34
N GLU A 250 6.89 -0.17 -11.22
CA GLU A 250 7.70 0.65 -12.11
C GLU A 250 8.59 1.63 -11.32
N ARG A 251 8.04 2.30 -10.28
CA ARG A 251 8.81 3.17 -9.39
C ARG A 251 9.88 2.40 -8.62
N MET A 252 9.54 1.22 -8.11
CA MET A 252 10.49 0.37 -7.40
C MET A 252 11.57 -0.16 -8.34
N MET A 253 11.24 -0.54 -9.59
CA MET A 253 12.24 -0.90 -10.60
C MET A 253 13.19 0.27 -10.92
N MET A 254 12.68 1.51 -11.00
CA MET A 254 13.51 2.69 -11.19
C MET A 254 14.45 2.95 -10.00
N ILE A 255 13.96 2.77 -8.76
CA ILE A 255 14.77 2.90 -7.55
C ILE A 255 15.82 1.78 -7.50
N THR A 256 15.44 0.54 -7.76
CA THR A 256 16.34 -0.61 -7.79
C THR A 256 17.43 -0.42 -8.85
N ALA A 257 17.10 0.09 -10.04
CA ALA A 257 18.10 0.35 -11.08
C ALA A 257 19.17 1.39 -10.68
N GLN A 258 18.88 2.26 -9.70
CA GLN A 258 19.80 3.28 -9.19
C GLN A 258 20.65 2.80 -8.00
N LEU A 259 20.33 1.65 -7.39
CA LEU A 259 21.08 1.10 -6.26
C LEU A 259 22.36 0.40 -6.72
N PRO A 260 23.38 0.24 -5.86
CA PRO A 260 24.55 -0.59 -6.17
C PRO A 260 24.16 -2.06 -6.42
N PRO A 261 24.86 -2.80 -7.32
CA PRO A 261 24.48 -4.17 -7.73
C PRO A 261 24.27 -5.17 -6.59
N GLU A 262 25.02 -5.04 -5.49
CA GLU A 262 24.90 -5.91 -4.31
C GLU A 262 23.57 -5.71 -3.57
N VAL A 263 23.06 -4.47 -3.52
CA VAL A 263 21.78 -4.14 -2.87
C VAL A 263 20.61 -4.42 -3.81
N GLN A 264 20.82 -4.30 -5.12
CA GLN A 264 19.81 -4.67 -6.14
C GLN A 264 19.36 -6.13 -5.97
N ILE A 265 20.31 -7.02 -5.74
CA ILE A 265 20.09 -8.45 -5.51
C ILE A 265 19.21 -8.71 -4.28
N THR A 266 19.39 -7.93 -3.21
CA THR A 266 18.63 -8.08 -1.96
C THR A 266 17.23 -7.46 -2.00
N VAL A 267 16.95 -6.54 -2.93
CA VAL A 267 15.65 -5.83 -3.02
C VAL A 267 14.82 -6.31 -4.21
N ILE A 268 15.42 -7.09 -5.12
CA ILE A 268 14.76 -7.67 -6.30
C ILE A 268 13.55 -8.52 -5.91
N ASP A 269 13.62 -9.19 -4.76
CA ASP A 269 12.56 -10.07 -4.28
C ASP A 269 11.29 -9.26 -3.89
N LEU A 270 11.45 -8.12 -3.22
CA LEU A 270 10.38 -7.17 -2.90
C LEU A 270 9.71 -6.57 -4.15
N VAL A 271 10.49 -6.27 -5.20
CA VAL A 271 9.95 -5.74 -6.48
C VAL A 271 9.17 -6.82 -7.24
N LEU A 272 9.63 -8.07 -7.18
CA LEU A 272 8.95 -9.20 -7.82
C LEU A 272 7.65 -9.57 -7.12
N GLU A 273 7.56 -9.41 -5.79
CA GLU A 273 6.29 -9.61 -5.05
C GLU A 273 5.18 -8.66 -5.51
N LEU A 274 5.54 -7.43 -5.86
CA LEU A 274 4.63 -6.41 -6.40
C LEU A 274 4.21 -6.67 -7.86
N THR A 275 4.96 -7.51 -8.58
CA THR A 275 4.70 -7.83 -9.99
C THR A 275 3.83 -9.08 -10.12
N ASP A 276 2.84 -9.07 -11.01
CA ASP A 276 1.97 -10.23 -11.27
C ASP A 276 2.61 -11.22 -12.24
N VAL A 277 3.67 -11.90 -11.79
CA VAL A 277 4.30 -13.00 -12.54
C VAL A 277 3.59 -14.34 -12.21
N PRO A 278 3.22 -15.18 -13.19
CA PRO A 278 2.73 -16.54 -12.91
C PRO A 278 3.84 -17.40 -12.27
N ASN A 279 3.48 -18.27 -11.32
CA ASN A 279 4.41 -19.06 -10.49
C ASN A 279 5.44 -18.23 -9.68
N LYS A 280 4.96 -17.19 -8.97
CA LYS A 280 5.76 -16.30 -8.11
C LYS A 280 6.73 -17.05 -7.19
N GLN A 281 6.29 -18.13 -6.55
CA GLN A 281 7.07 -18.84 -5.54
C GLN A 281 8.26 -19.61 -6.15
N GLU A 282 8.07 -20.31 -7.28
CA GLU A 282 9.17 -21.05 -7.94
C GLU A 282 10.23 -20.13 -8.53
N PHE A 283 9.82 -18.95 -9.02
CA PHE A 283 10.76 -17.96 -9.54
C PHE A 283 11.58 -17.32 -8.40
N MET A 284 10.93 -16.99 -7.28
CA MET A 284 11.59 -16.44 -6.09
C MET A 284 12.57 -17.44 -5.47
N GLU A 285 12.19 -18.71 -5.39
CA GLU A 285 13.10 -19.78 -4.93
C GLU A 285 14.31 -19.95 -5.85
N ARG A 286 14.14 -19.85 -7.18
CA ARG A 286 15.26 -19.92 -8.14
C ARG A 286 16.20 -18.71 -8.07
N VAL A 287 15.64 -17.51 -7.92
CA VAL A 287 16.43 -16.28 -7.79
C VAL A 287 17.21 -16.28 -6.46
N ARG A 288 16.58 -16.69 -5.36
CA ARG A 288 17.24 -16.81 -4.05
C ARG A 288 18.31 -17.92 -4.03
N ALA A 289 18.04 -19.07 -4.64
CA ALA A 289 19.03 -20.15 -4.79
C ALA A 289 20.21 -19.78 -5.70
N ALA A 290 20.00 -18.92 -6.70
CA ALA A 290 21.08 -18.44 -7.57
C ALA A 290 21.97 -17.37 -6.92
N LEU A 291 21.49 -16.70 -5.87
CA LEU A 291 22.14 -15.52 -5.26
C LEU A 291 22.66 -15.76 -3.83
N ASN A 292 22.51 -16.98 -3.28
CA ASN A 292 23.05 -17.38 -1.97
C ASN A 292 22.65 -16.46 -0.80
N ILE A 293 21.41 -15.93 -0.82
CA ILE A 293 20.87 -15.10 0.26
C ILE A 293 20.27 -16.01 1.34
N GLU A 294 20.67 -15.83 2.61
CA GLU A 294 20.11 -16.55 3.75
C GLU A 294 18.61 -16.24 3.92
N LYS A 295 17.81 -17.26 4.23
CA LYS A 295 16.37 -17.13 4.53
C LYS A 295 16.16 -16.28 5.78
N GLU A 296 15.15 -15.41 5.76
CA GLU A 296 14.67 -14.76 6.99
C GLU A 296 14.07 -15.80 7.97
N PRO A 297 14.23 -15.61 9.29
CA PRO A 297 13.88 -16.61 10.30
C PRO A 297 12.39 -17.01 10.34
N GLU A 298 11.51 -16.19 9.78
CA GLU A 298 10.05 -16.36 9.88
C GLU A 298 9.44 -17.33 8.84
N ASP A 299 10.17 -17.69 7.78
CA ASP A 299 9.74 -18.63 6.73
C ASP A 299 10.35 -20.04 6.85
N MET A 300 11.07 -20.32 7.95
CA MET A 300 11.76 -21.59 8.16
C MET A 300 10.83 -22.68 8.71
N THR A 301 10.81 -23.83 8.06
CA THR A 301 10.20 -25.06 8.59
C THR A 301 11.08 -25.61 9.73
N GLU A 302 10.48 -26.22 10.76
CA GLU A 302 11.19 -26.72 11.97
C GLU A 302 12.38 -27.66 11.65
N GLU A 303 12.34 -28.38 10.54
CA GLU A 303 13.42 -29.28 10.09
C GLU A 303 14.66 -28.53 9.58
N GLU A 304 14.49 -27.40 8.88
CA GLU A 304 15.62 -26.61 8.36
C GLU A 304 16.30 -25.76 9.47
N GLN A 305 15.58 -25.44 10.56
CA GLN A 305 16.18 -24.81 11.75
C GLN A 305 17.10 -25.78 12.50
N ALA A 306 16.77 -27.08 12.52
CA ALA A 306 17.59 -28.09 13.16
C ALA A 306 18.91 -28.31 12.41
N GLU A 307 18.90 -28.27 11.08
CA GLU A 307 20.11 -28.39 10.25
C GLU A 307 21.03 -27.17 10.39
N LEU A 308 20.48 -25.95 10.45
CA LEU A 308 21.27 -24.74 10.67
C LEU A 308 21.88 -24.70 12.09
N ALA A 309 21.13 -25.17 13.09
CA ALA A 309 21.63 -25.31 14.45
C ALA A 309 22.73 -26.38 14.56
N ALA A 310 22.59 -27.48 13.82
CA ALA A 310 23.60 -28.54 13.76
C ALA A 310 24.89 -28.06 13.06
N GLN A 311 24.78 -27.28 11.99
CA GLN A 311 25.96 -26.65 11.35
C GLN A 311 26.67 -25.68 12.28
N LYS A 312 25.92 -24.80 12.98
CA LYS A 312 26.52 -23.89 13.97
C LYS A 312 27.19 -24.63 15.13
N GLN A 313 26.61 -25.74 15.60
CA GLN A 313 27.25 -26.58 16.62
C GLN A 313 28.52 -27.27 16.11
N GLN A 314 28.55 -27.72 14.86
CA GLN A 314 29.76 -28.30 14.27
C GLN A 314 30.88 -27.26 14.11
N GLU A 315 30.56 -26.04 13.66
CA GLU A 315 31.54 -24.95 13.58
C GLU A 315 32.10 -24.57 14.95
N GLN A 316 31.25 -24.47 15.98
CA GLN A 316 31.70 -24.20 17.35
C GLN A 316 32.61 -25.32 17.88
N GLN A 317 32.31 -26.59 17.62
CA GLN A 317 33.16 -27.70 18.04
C GLN A 317 34.52 -27.74 17.31
N LEU A 318 34.54 -27.36 16.02
CA LEU A 318 35.78 -27.26 15.26
C LEU A 318 36.66 -26.12 15.77
N GLN A 319 36.07 -24.96 16.08
CA GLN A 319 36.78 -23.83 16.67
C GLN A 319 37.34 -24.18 18.07
N GLN A 320 36.56 -24.84 18.92
CA GLN A 320 37.03 -25.29 20.24
C GLN A 320 38.23 -26.25 20.14
N LYS A 321 38.20 -27.22 19.22
CA LYS A 321 39.33 -28.13 18.99
C LYS A 321 40.58 -27.42 18.46
N GLN A 322 40.41 -26.41 17.62
CA GLN A 322 41.54 -25.61 17.12
C GLN A 322 42.19 -24.80 18.24
N LEU A 323 41.38 -24.24 19.15
CA LEU A 323 41.84 -23.49 20.31
C LEU A 323 42.58 -24.37 21.32
N GLU A 324 42.08 -25.58 21.60
CA GLU A 324 42.73 -26.52 22.51
C GLU A 324 44.11 -26.97 22.01
N LEU A 325 44.26 -27.18 20.70
CA LEU A 325 45.55 -27.50 20.09
C LEU A 325 46.56 -26.33 20.20
N GLN A 326 46.11 -25.09 20.01
CA GLN A 326 46.96 -23.91 20.16
C GLN A 326 47.43 -23.71 21.61
N MET A 327 46.55 -23.93 22.59
CA MET A 327 46.90 -23.88 24.02
C MET A 327 47.98 -24.91 24.36
N ARG A 328 47.83 -26.14 23.87
CA ARG A 328 48.80 -27.22 24.12
C ARG A 328 50.16 -26.96 23.48
N GLU A 329 50.20 -26.32 22.32
CA GLU A 329 51.46 -25.89 21.68
C GLU A 329 52.15 -24.77 22.47
N MET A 330 51.39 -23.85 23.05
CA MET A 330 51.93 -22.78 23.90
C MET A 330 52.45 -23.33 25.23
N GLU A 331 51.74 -24.25 25.88
CA GLU A 331 52.21 -24.92 27.10
C GLU A 331 53.52 -25.69 26.88
N ALA A 332 53.65 -26.38 25.75
CA ALA A 332 54.89 -27.09 25.39
C ALA A 332 56.09 -26.13 25.20
N LYS A 333 55.84 -24.90 24.71
CA LYS A 333 56.88 -23.86 24.60
C LYS A 333 57.28 -23.33 25.98
N VAL A 334 56.33 -23.11 26.88
CA VAL A 334 56.60 -22.68 28.26
C VAL A 334 57.46 -23.72 28.99
N LEU A 335 57.12 -25.01 28.90
CA LEU A 335 57.91 -26.08 29.52
C LEU A 335 59.35 -26.16 28.99
N LYS A 336 59.56 -25.91 27.68
CA LYS A 336 60.90 -25.85 27.11
C LYS A 336 61.71 -24.69 27.70
N LEU A 337 61.12 -23.49 27.77
CA LEU A 337 61.79 -22.32 28.34
C LEU A 337 62.07 -22.49 29.84
N GLU A 338 61.17 -23.11 30.61
CA GLU A 338 61.43 -23.46 32.01
C GLU A 338 62.60 -24.45 32.15
N SER A 339 62.70 -25.41 31.24
CA SER A 339 63.80 -26.39 31.25
C SER A 339 65.15 -25.74 30.89
N GLU A 340 65.15 -24.77 29.98
CA GLU A 340 66.32 -23.98 29.61
C GLU A 340 66.74 -23.04 30.75
N ALA A 341 65.79 -22.35 31.38
CA ALA A 341 66.02 -21.52 32.56
C ALA A 341 66.63 -22.33 33.72
N LYS A 342 66.10 -23.53 34.02
CA LYS A 342 66.66 -24.43 35.04
C LYS A 342 68.09 -24.88 34.71
N ASN A 343 68.37 -25.18 33.44
CA ASN A 343 69.71 -25.56 33.00
C ASN A 343 70.70 -24.39 33.09
N ILE A 344 70.27 -23.16 32.80
CA ILE A 344 71.09 -21.95 32.92
C ILE A 344 71.33 -21.61 34.40
N MET A 345 70.31 -21.70 35.26
CA MET A 345 70.48 -21.56 36.71
C MET A 345 71.43 -22.60 37.29
N ALA A 346 71.35 -23.86 36.85
CA ALA A 346 72.26 -24.92 37.28
C ALA A 346 73.72 -24.68 36.80
N LYS A 347 73.91 -24.04 35.63
CA LYS A 347 75.23 -23.59 35.16
C LYS A 347 75.74 -22.40 35.98
N ALA A 348 74.88 -21.42 36.27
CA ALA A 348 75.21 -20.27 37.10
C ALA A 348 75.65 -20.68 38.52
N GLN A 349 74.94 -21.63 39.15
CA GLN A 349 75.31 -22.17 40.46
C GLN A 349 76.64 -22.94 40.45
N ARG A 350 76.95 -23.65 39.36
CA ARG A 350 78.25 -24.32 39.20
C ARG A 350 79.39 -23.31 39.07
N GLU A 351 79.18 -22.21 38.37
CA GLU A 351 80.17 -21.13 38.23
C GLU A 351 80.33 -20.31 39.52
N GLU A 352 79.26 -20.07 40.28
CA GLU A 352 79.36 -19.51 41.65
C GLU A 352 80.20 -20.41 42.57
N GLY A 353 80.02 -21.74 42.52
CA GLY A 353 80.82 -22.68 43.32
C GLY A 353 82.31 -22.75 42.97
N LEU A 354 82.70 -22.32 41.75
CA LEU A 354 84.10 -22.26 41.29
C LEU A 354 84.80 -20.94 41.67
N THR A 355 84.07 -19.89 42.06
CA THR A 355 84.63 -18.56 42.37
C THR A 355 85.04 -18.37 43.84
N ASP A 356 84.67 -19.29 44.75
CA ASP A 356 85.04 -19.21 46.17
C ASP A 356 86.46 -19.73 46.48
N SER A 357 87.15 -20.31 45.49
CA SER A 357 88.49 -20.87 45.63
C SER A 357 89.45 -20.37 44.55
N GLN A 358 89.74 -19.06 44.54
CA GLN A 358 91.04 -18.43 44.20
C GLN A 358 90.84 -16.96 43.78
N ARG A 359 91.40 -16.04 44.57
CA ARG A 359 91.36 -14.59 44.31
C ARG A 359 92.39 -14.23 43.24
N TYR A 360 91.96 -13.38 42.30
CA TYR A 360 92.68 -12.75 41.17
C TYR A 360 92.65 -13.47 39.80
N ASP A 361 91.50 -13.37 39.12
CA ASP A 361 91.42 -12.77 37.78
C ASP A 361 90.06 -12.03 37.65
N ASN A 362 90.10 -10.74 37.96
CA ASN A 362 88.97 -9.83 38.06
C ASN A 362 88.74 -9.11 36.72
N ALA A 363 87.63 -9.44 36.06
CA ALA A 363 86.80 -8.58 35.19
C ALA A 363 85.96 -9.46 34.26
N LYS A 364 86.56 -10.51 33.70
CA LYS A 364 85.92 -11.39 32.71
C LYS A 364 84.90 -12.34 33.34
N THR A 365 85.24 -12.98 34.46
CA THR A 365 84.32 -13.83 35.25
C THR A 365 83.21 -13.02 35.92
N GLN A 366 83.48 -11.79 36.38
CA GLN A 366 82.44 -10.86 36.84
C GLN A 366 81.54 -10.36 35.70
N ALA A 367 82.07 -10.19 34.50
CA ALA A 367 81.28 -9.82 33.33
C ALA A 367 80.45 -11.00 32.81
N GLU A 368 80.98 -12.23 32.84
CA GLU A 368 80.27 -13.44 32.47
C GLU A 368 79.17 -13.76 33.47
N THR A 369 79.43 -13.67 34.79
CA THR A 369 78.38 -13.81 35.82
C THR A 369 77.33 -12.70 35.73
N LYS A 370 77.71 -11.43 35.49
CA LYS A 370 76.73 -10.35 35.22
C LYS A 370 75.93 -10.58 33.94
N ARG A 371 76.55 -11.11 32.89
CA ARG A 371 75.87 -11.44 31.63
C ARG A 371 74.88 -12.58 31.83
N ILE A 372 75.25 -13.62 32.58
CA ILE A 372 74.37 -14.74 32.92
C ILE A 372 73.23 -14.28 33.82
N LEU A 373 73.49 -13.39 34.79
CA LEU A 373 72.43 -12.77 35.61
C LEU A 373 71.47 -11.91 34.77
N GLN A 374 71.98 -11.11 33.83
CA GLN A 374 71.15 -10.36 32.89
C GLN A 374 70.34 -11.28 31.96
N GLU A 375 70.92 -12.39 31.53
CA GLU A 375 70.25 -13.40 30.70
C GLU A 375 69.14 -14.12 31.49
N ILE A 376 69.36 -14.39 32.78
CA ILE A 376 68.34 -14.90 33.70
C ILE A 376 67.21 -13.88 33.92
N GLU A 377 67.54 -12.59 34.10
CA GLU A 377 66.54 -11.53 34.24
C GLU A 377 65.70 -11.37 32.97
N ASN A 378 66.33 -11.38 31.79
CA ASN A 378 65.62 -11.28 30.51
C ASN A 378 64.71 -12.50 30.27
N LEU A 379 65.19 -13.72 30.55
CA LEU A 379 64.39 -14.93 30.44
C LEU A 379 63.21 -14.94 31.43
N ASN A 380 63.40 -14.42 32.64
CA ASN A 380 62.31 -14.27 33.62
C ASN A 380 61.27 -13.24 33.16
N LEU A 381 61.71 -12.14 32.54
CA LEU A 381 60.81 -11.14 31.96
C LEU A 381 60.02 -11.71 30.77
N GLU A 382 60.66 -12.47 29.88
CA GLU A 382 60.01 -13.15 28.76
C GLU A 382 58.99 -14.20 29.25
N MET A 383 59.33 -14.97 30.28
CA MET A 383 58.40 -15.91 30.92
C MET A 383 57.20 -15.17 31.52
N SER A 384 57.42 -14.06 32.23
CA SER A 384 56.34 -13.27 32.82
C SER A 384 55.45 -12.62 31.75
N GLN A 385 56.01 -12.17 30.63
CA GLN A 385 55.24 -11.59 29.52
C GLN A 385 54.43 -12.66 28.79
N MET A 386 54.98 -13.85 28.55
CA MET A 386 54.21 -14.95 27.98
C MET A 386 53.10 -15.44 28.93
N GLN A 387 53.35 -15.46 30.24
CA GLN A 387 52.30 -15.77 31.22
C GLN A 387 51.20 -14.72 31.24
N SER A 388 51.53 -13.42 31.14
CA SER A 388 50.51 -12.37 31.05
C SER A 388 49.75 -12.42 29.74
N GLN A 389 50.40 -12.74 28.63
CA GLN A 389 49.74 -12.96 27.33
C GLN A 389 48.78 -14.14 27.41
N MET A 390 49.16 -15.25 28.07
CA MET A 390 48.23 -16.36 28.32
C MET A 390 47.00 -15.90 29.10
N LEU A 391 47.19 -15.16 30.20
CA LEU A 391 46.08 -14.66 31.01
C LEU A 391 45.17 -13.72 30.20
N GLN A 392 45.73 -12.83 29.39
CA GLN A 392 44.96 -11.93 28.53
C GLN A 392 44.22 -12.67 27.42
N THR A 393 44.82 -13.71 26.82
CA THR A 393 44.11 -14.54 25.84
C THR A 393 42.97 -15.32 26.48
N VAL A 394 43.14 -15.78 27.73
CA VAL A 394 42.09 -16.46 28.48
C VAL A 394 40.99 -15.47 28.90
N GLU A 395 41.32 -14.26 29.32
CA GLU A 395 40.34 -13.22 29.66
C GLU A 395 39.55 -12.74 28.43
N ALA A 396 40.22 -12.50 27.29
CA ALA A 396 39.55 -12.13 26.05
C ALA A 396 38.62 -13.24 25.51
N MET A 397 38.94 -14.51 25.82
CA MET A 397 38.06 -15.65 25.50
C MET A 397 36.85 -15.74 26.44
N ILE A 398 36.96 -15.29 27.69
CA ILE A 398 35.83 -15.23 28.64
C ILE A 398 34.87 -14.09 28.27
N GLU A 399 35.35 -12.99 27.70
CA GLU A 399 34.51 -11.87 27.22
C GLU A 399 33.79 -12.12 25.89
N GLN A 400 34.22 -13.12 25.10
CA GLN A 400 33.60 -13.48 23.81
C GLN A 400 32.58 -14.62 23.87
N MET A 401 32.44 -15.30 25.02
CA MET A 401 31.32 -16.20 25.33
C MET A 401 30.16 -15.43 25.96
#